data_AF-A0A845BBV5-F1
#
_entry.id   AF-A0A845BBV5-F1
#
_cell.length_a   1.000
_cell.length_b   1.000
_cell.length_c   1.000
_cell.angle_alpha   90.00
_cell.angle_beta   90.00
_cell.angle_gamma   90.00
#
_symmetry.space_group_name_H-M   'P 1'
#
loop_
_entity.id
_entity.type
_entity.pdbx_description
1 polymer ?
#
loop_
_entity_poly.entity_id
_entity_poly.type
_entity_poly.pdbx_seq_one_letter_code
_entity_poly.pdbx_strand_id
1 'polypeptide(L)' 'MATSHVSALQEKHAGLDAKIRAELNRPAPDTATIQALKKRKLRIKEELAQA' A
#
# COMPACT_ATOMS: atom_id res chain seq x y z
N MET A 1 7.62 6.00 -21.83
CA MET A 1 8.11 5.06 -20.79
C MET A 1 7.84 5.52 -19.35
N ALA A 2 7.27 6.72 -19.09
CA ALA A 2 6.90 7.15 -17.73
C ALA A 2 5.63 6.47 -17.18
N THR A 3 4.74 6.04 -18.08
CA THR A 3 3.47 5.37 -17.73
C THR A 3 3.66 4.05 -16.99
N SER A 4 4.69 3.26 -17.34
CA SER A 4 4.95 1.97 -16.68
C SER A 4 5.38 2.09 -15.22
N HIS A 5 6.11 3.15 -14.86
CA HIS A 5 6.54 3.39 -13.49
C HIS A 5 5.35 3.76 -12.59
N VAL A 6 4.51 4.70 -13.05
CA VAL A 6 3.29 5.11 -12.33
C VAL A 6 2.30 3.96 -12.20
N SER A 7 2.08 3.17 -13.26
CA SER A 7 1.23 1.97 -13.20
C SER A 7 1.74 0.96 -12.17
N ALA A 8 3.05 0.69 -12.13
CA ALA A 8 3.63 -0.23 -11.15
C ALA A 8 3.48 0.28 -9.70
N LEU A 9 3.59 1.59 -9.48
CA LEU A 9 3.35 2.19 -8.16
C LEU A 9 1.87 2.10 -7.76
N GLN A 10 0.94 2.32 -8.69
CA GLN A 10 -0.50 2.16 -8.47
C GLN A 10 -0.86 0.71 -8.12
N GLU A 11 -0.31 -0.27 -8.84
CA GLU A 11 -0.50 -1.70 -8.53
C GLU A 11 0.02 -2.07 -7.14
N LYS A 12 1.22 -1.60 -6.78
CA LYS A 12 1.77 -1.79 -5.43
C LYS A 12 0.89 -1.15 -4.36
N HIS A 13 0.40 0.06 -4.59
CA HIS A 13 -0.51 0.76 -3.68
C HIS A 13 -1.80 -0.03 -3.46
N ALA A 14 -2.43 -0.51 -4.55
CA ALA A 14 -3.63 -1.34 -4.48
C ALA A 14 -3.38 -2.66 -3.74
N GLY A 15 -2.22 -3.30 -3.96
CA GLY A 15 -1.82 -4.51 -3.26
C GLY A 15 -1.61 -4.31 -1.75
N LEU A 16 -1.06 -3.16 -1.33
CA LEU A 16 -0.95 -2.82 0.09
C LEU A 16 -2.32 -2.60 0.73
N ASP A 17 -3.25 -1.97 0.01
CA ASP A 17 -4.63 -1.80 0.50
C ASP A 17 -5.36 -3.12 0.69
N ALA A 18 -5.21 -4.06 -0.26
CA ALA A 18 -5.77 -5.39 -0.13
C ALA A 18 -5.21 -6.12 1.11
N LYS A 19 -3.89 -6.02 1.36
CA LYS A 19 -3.26 -6.62 2.55
C LYS A 19 -3.74 -6.00 3.86
N ILE A 20 -3.90 -4.68 3.91
CA ILE A 20 -4.43 -3.99 5.09
C ILE A 20 -5.86 -4.46 5.37
N ARG A 21 -6.72 -4.55 4.36
CA ARG A 21 -8.10 -5.02 4.51
C ARG A 21 -8.15 -6.48 4.95
N ALA A 22 -7.31 -7.33 4.38
CA ALA A 22 -7.21 -8.73 4.76
C ALA A 22 -6.81 -8.88 6.24
N GLU A 23 -5.82 -8.12 6.71
CA GLU A 23 -5.38 -8.17 8.10
C GLU A 23 -6.43 -7.62 9.07
N LEU A 24 -7.11 -6.53 8.71
CA LEU A 24 -8.20 -5.95 9.51
C LEU A 24 -9.41 -6.88 9.65
N ASN A 25 -9.65 -7.75 8.66
CA ASN A 25 -10.75 -8.71 8.69
C ASN A 25 -10.45 -9.95 9.54
N ARG A 26 -9.24 -10.08 10.09
CA ARG A 26 -8.89 -11.22 10.95
C ARG A 26 -9.52 -11.06 12.33
N PRO A 27 -9.93 -12.16 13.00
CA PRO A 27 -10.49 -12.11 14.35
C PRO A 27 -9.55 -11.48 15.39
N ALA A 28 -8.24 -11.59 15.19
CA ALA A 28 -7.20 -10.94 16.00
C ALA A 28 -6.20 -10.25 15.03
N PRO A 29 -6.44 -8.98 14.67
CA PRO A 29 -5.60 -8.27 13.72
C PRO A 29 -4.23 -7.94 14.32
N ASP A 30 -3.16 -8.16 13.55
CA ASP A 30 -1.82 -7.69 13.91
C ASP A 30 -1.69 -6.19 13.61
N THR A 31 -1.78 -5.39 14.67
CA THR A 31 -1.68 -3.94 14.59
C THR A 31 -0.31 -3.46 14.12
N ALA A 32 0.79 -4.15 14.48
CA ALA A 32 2.13 -3.79 14.03
C ALA A 32 2.27 -3.99 12.53
N THR A 33 1.74 -5.11 12.00
CA THR A 33 1.68 -5.38 10.57
C THR A 33 0.82 -4.34 9.84
N ILE A 34 -0.36 -3.99 10.36
CA ILE A 34 -1.22 -2.95 9.77
C ILE A 34 -0.50 -1.60 9.72
N GLN A 35 0.18 -1.19 10.79
CA GLN A 35 0.93 0.07 10.82
C GLN A 35 2.08 0.07 9.81
N ALA A 36 2.83 -1.03 9.71
CA ALA A 36 3.90 -1.17 8.72
C ALA A 36 3.36 -1.08 7.28
N LEU A 37 2.23 -1.73 6.99
CA LEU A 37 1.59 -1.69 5.68
C LEU A 37 1.08 -0.27 5.34
N LYS A 38 0.44 0.42 6.30
CA LYS A 38 -0.02 1.80 6.12
C LYS A 38 1.15 2.76 5.85
N LYS A 39 2.28 2.60 6.56
CA LYS A 39 3.49 3.41 6.33
C LYS A 39 4.05 3.19 4.92
N ARG A 40 4.08 1.94 4.44
CA ARG A 40 4.50 1.64 3.06
C ARG A 40 3.52 2.25 2.04
N LYS A 41 2.22 2.19 2.30
CA LYS A 41 1.20 2.78 1.44
C LYS A 41 1.36 4.30 1.33
N LEU A 42 1.64 4.97 2.46
CA LEU A 42 1.87 6.42 2.49
C LEU A 42 3.07 6.81 1.61
N ARG A 43 4.20 6.10 1.72
CA ARG A 43 5.38 6.36 0.88
C ARG A 43 5.08 6.24 -0.61
N ILE A 44 4.38 5.18 -1.03
CA ILE A 44 4.00 5.02 -2.44
C ILE A 44 3.04 6.13 -2.90
N LYS A 45 2.13 6.58 -2.02
CA LYS A 45 1.27 7.72 -2.32
C LYS A 45 2.06 9.02 -2.50
N GLU A 46 3.10 9.23 -1.70
CA GLU A 46 4.03 10.37 -1.84
C GLU A 46 4.84 10.26 -3.14
N GLU A 47 5.38 9.09 -3.47
CA GLU A 47 6.08 8.84 -4.74
C GLU A 47 5.18 9.09 -5.96
N LEU A 48 3.93 8.64 -5.92
CA LEU A 48 2.92 8.90 -6.96
C LEU A 48 2.57 10.39 -7.10
N ALA A 49 2.67 11.17 -6.03
CA ALA A 49 2.41 12.60 -6.07
C ALA A 49 3.60 13.41 -6.61
N GLN A 50 4.80 12.82 -6.62
CA GLN A 50 6.05 13.43 -7.13
C GLN A 50 6.39 12.99 -8.56
N ALA A 51 5.70 11.97 -9.10
CA ALA A 51 5.87 11.42 -10.44
C ALA A 51 4.99 12.15 -11.48
#